data_AF-A0A075IAU5-F1
#
_entry.id   AF-A0A075IAU5-F1
#
_cell.length_a   1.000
_cell.length_b   1.000
_cell.length_c   1.000
_cell.angle_alpha   90.00
_cell.angle_beta   90.00
_cell.angle_gamma   90.00
#
_symmetry.space_group_name_H-M   'P 1'
#
loop_
_entity.id
_entity.type
_entity.pdbx_description
1 polymer ?
#
loop_
_entity_poly.entity_id
_entity_poly.type
_entity_poly.pdbx_seq_one_letter_code
_entity_poly.pdbx_strand_id
1 'polypeptide(L)'
;MILIEQGRRETVTLFGGGGIVGADHVPKAIISGLDAAALDLPVLFAFQGRSHGSLRKRDKVSGTLPRRMDCDWAEQRLANLCGSWRDQLLEILGAMGIRDVRRLRGEFGRSMIVRHLEDEAFEGIAGYAGGGA
;
A
#
# COMPACT_ATOMS: atom_id res chain seq x y z
N MET A 1 -18.13 5.42 -5.21
CA MET A 1 -18.17 6.89 -5.36
C MET A 1 -19.02 7.61 -4.30
N ILE A 2 -19.62 6.91 -3.32
CA ILE A 2 -20.61 7.48 -2.39
C ILE A 2 -20.16 8.75 -1.64
N LEU A 3 -18.91 8.83 -1.17
CA LEU A 3 -18.41 10.00 -0.43
C LEU A 3 -18.20 11.23 -1.33
N ILE A 4 -17.86 11.00 -2.60
CA ILE A 4 -17.66 12.07 -3.59
C ILE A 4 -19.03 12.59 -4.03
N GLU A 5 -19.97 11.69 -4.36
CA GLU A 5 -21.34 12.02 -4.74
C GLU A 5 -22.08 12.81 -3.65
N GLN A 6 -21.79 12.52 -2.38
CA GLN A 6 -22.36 13.25 -1.23
C GLN A 6 -21.62 14.54 -0.88
N GLY A 7 -20.52 14.88 -1.57
CA GLY A 7 -19.70 16.06 -1.25
C GLY A 7 -19.00 15.98 0.11
N ARG A 8 -18.82 14.76 0.67
CA ARG A 8 -18.31 14.53 2.03
C ARG A 8 -16.86 14.06 2.07
N ARG A 9 -16.20 13.88 0.92
CA ARG A 9 -14.82 13.35 0.87
C ARG A 9 -13.83 14.13 1.73
N GLU A 10 -13.94 15.46 1.78
CA GLU A 10 -13.04 16.32 2.58
C GLU A 10 -13.38 16.36 4.07
N THR A 11 -14.53 15.81 4.47
CA THR A 11 -14.96 15.78 5.88
C THR A 11 -14.50 14.55 6.64
N VAL A 12 -13.85 13.59 5.95
CA VAL A 12 -13.43 12.31 6.52
C VAL A 12 -12.00 11.98 6.12
N THR A 13 -11.28 11.33 7.03
CA THR A 13 -9.95 10.77 6.76
C THR A 13 -10.07 9.27 6.54
N LEU A 14 -9.63 8.80 5.38
CA LEU A 14 -9.66 7.40 4.98
C LEU A 14 -8.30 6.75 5.26
N PHE A 15 -8.28 5.89 6.27
CA PHE A 15 -7.15 4.99 6.52
C PHE A 15 -7.45 3.63 5.87
N GLY A 16 -6.49 3.12 5.08
CA GLY A 16 -6.58 1.79 4.50
C GLY A 16 -5.48 0.89 5.03
N GLY A 17 -5.80 -0.36 5.32
CA GLY A 17 -4.86 -1.38 5.77
C GLY A 17 -5.25 -2.75 5.22
N GLY A 18 -4.47 -3.77 5.57
CA GLY A 18 -4.70 -5.13 5.09
C GLY A 18 -4.10 -5.32 3.70
N GLY A 19 -2.91 -5.92 3.63
CA GLY A 19 -2.24 -6.21 2.36
C GLY A 19 -1.17 -5.19 1.95
N ILE A 20 -0.93 -4.17 2.76
CA ILE A 20 0.20 -3.25 2.59
C ILE A 20 1.47 -3.96 3.06
N VAL A 21 2.23 -4.53 2.13
CA VAL A 21 3.44 -5.33 2.44
C VAL A 21 4.72 -4.77 1.81
N GLY A 22 4.60 -3.92 0.78
CA GLY A 22 5.69 -3.23 0.12
C GLY A 22 5.59 -1.72 0.26
N ALA A 23 6.74 -1.03 0.20
CA ALA A 23 6.79 0.42 0.25
C ALA A 23 6.03 1.08 -0.90
N ASP A 24 6.03 0.45 -2.09
CA ASP A 24 5.31 0.89 -3.28
C ASP A 24 3.78 0.77 -3.15
N HIS A 25 3.27 -0.04 -2.19
CA HIS A 25 1.84 -0.14 -1.93
C HIS A 25 1.30 1.17 -1.31
N VAL A 26 2.12 1.92 -0.57
CA VAL A 26 1.72 3.17 0.08
C VAL A 26 1.29 4.24 -0.95
N PRO A 27 2.12 4.61 -1.94
CA PRO A 27 1.69 5.58 -2.97
C PRO A 27 0.53 5.04 -3.80
N LYS A 28 0.45 3.74 -4.09
CA LYS A 28 -0.68 3.11 -4.79
C LYS A 28 -1.99 3.21 -3.99
N ALA A 29 -1.93 3.06 -2.67
CA ALA A 29 -3.06 3.24 -1.79
C ALA A 29 -3.52 4.71 -1.77
N ILE A 30 -2.59 5.65 -1.65
CA ILE A 30 -2.88 7.09 -1.58
C ILE A 30 -3.44 7.61 -2.91
N ILE A 31 -2.82 7.26 -4.05
CA ILE A 31 -3.30 7.68 -5.38
C ILE A 31 -4.71 7.15 -5.68
N SER A 32 -5.06 5.98 -5.11
CA SER A 32 -6.39 5.39 -5.19
C SER A 32 -7.43 6.09 -4.28
N GLY A 33 -7.01 7.07 -3.48
CA GLY A 33 -7.90 7.94 -2.71
C GLY A 33 -7.82 7.78 -1.19
N LEU A 34 -6.90 6.96 -0.65
CA LEU A 34 -6.66 6.88 0.79
C LEU A 34 -5.83 8.09 1.28
N ASP A 35 -6.03 8.48 2.53
CA ASP A 35 -5.26 9.55 3.18
C ASP A 35 -4.00 9.00 3.86
N ALA A 36 -4.04 7.75 4.31
CA ALA A 36 -2.89 7.05 4.88
C ALA A 36 -3.04 5.53 4.75
N ALA A 37 -1.88 4.84 4.75
CA ALA A 37 -1.79 3.39 4.76
C ALA A 37 -1.37 2.91 6.17
N ALA A 38 -2.10 1.95 6.72
CA ALA A 38 -1.78 1.30 7.99
C ALA A 38 -0.75 0.18 7.77
N LEU A 39 0.27 0.15 8.63
CA LEU A 39 1.27 -0.92 8.65
C LEU A 39 0.75 -2.08 9.51
N ASP A 40 0.67 -3.28 8.93
CA ASP A 40 0.22 -4.51 9.60
C ASP A 40 1.37 -5.53 9.75
N LEU A 41 1.44 -6.53 8.86
CA LEU A 41 2.47 -7.56 8.81
C LEU A 41 3.90 -7.02 8.65
N PRO A 42 4.16 -5.91 7.92
CA PRO A 42 5.50 -5.33 7.88
C PRO A 42 6.10 -5.04 9.25
N VAL A 43 5.27 -4.64 10.23
CA VAL A 43 5.71 -4.38 11.61
C VAL A 43 6.20 -5.67 12.27
N LEU A 44 5.44 -6.76 12.13
CA LEU A 44 5.83 -8.07 12.63
C LEU A 44 7.19 -8.51 12.06
N PHE A 45 7.39 -8.33 10.76
CA PHE A 45 8.64 -8.72 10.10
C PHE A 45 9.81 -7.77 10.39
N ALA A 46 9.54 -6.48 10.62
CA ALA A 46 10.58 -5.54 11.06
C ALA A 46 11.21 -6.01 12.37
N PHE A 47 10.39 -6.51 13.31
CA PHE A 47 10.83 -7.11 14.56
C PHE A 47 11.41 -8.52 14.43
N GLN A 48 11.63 -9.03 13.21
CA GLN A 48 12.04 -10.43 12.98
C GLN A 48 11.07 -11.46 13.57
N GLY A 49 9.79 -11.08 13.71
CA GLY A 49 8.72 -12.00 14.07
C GLY A 49 8.41 -12.98 12.95
N ARG A 50 7.69 -14.05 13.30
CA ARG A 50 7.24 -15.09 12.36
C ARG A 50 5.73 -15.08 12.27
N SER A 51 5.22 -15.11 11.04
CA SER A 51 3.80 -15.32 10.80
C SER A 51 3.49 -16.82 10.77
N HIS A 52 2.28 -17.16 11.19
CA HIS A 52 1.74 -18.52 11.20
C HIS A 52 0.38 -18.49 10.50
N GLY A 53 0.08 -19.54 9.73
CA GLY A 53 -1.14 -19.60 8.92
C GLY A 53 -0.97 -19.01 7.51
N SER A 54 -2.09 -18.88 6.78
CA SER A 54 -2.07 -18.47 5.38
C SER A 54 -2.03 -16.95 5.24
N LEU A 55 -0.99 -16.39 4.63
CA LEU A 55 -0.95 -14.94 4.33
C LEU A 55 -1.93 -14.52 3.21
N ARG A 56 -2.50 -15.50 2.50
CA ARG A 56 -3.57 -15.31 1.50
C ARG A 56 -4.95 -15.28 2.14
N LYS A 57 -5.19 -16.10 3.16
CA LYS A 57 -6.43 -16.13 3.97
C LYS A 57 -6.10 -15.68 5.40
N ARG A 58 -6.19 -14.36 5.61
CA ARG A 58 -5.64 -13.68 6.80
C ARG A 58 -6.50 -13.79 8.06
N ASP A 59 -7.68 -14.38 7.97
CA ASP A 59 -8.65 -14.55 9.07
C ASP A 59 -8.09 -15.30 10.29
N LYS A 60 -7.06 -16.14 10.08
CA LYS A 60 -6.41 -16.92 11.14
C LYS A 60 -4.90 -16.70 11.24
N VAL A 61 -4.38 -15.64 10.62
CA VAL A 61 -2.94 -15.37 10.70
C VAL A 61 -2.60 -14.90 12.11
N SER A 62 -1.65 -15.58 12.74
CA SER A 62 -1.06 -15.15 14.01
C SER A 62 0.44 -14.86 13.82
N GLY A 63 0.99 -14.09 14.76
CA GLY A 63 2.41 -13.72 14.76
C GLY A 63 3.06 -14.11 16.08
N THR A 64 4.32 -14.54 16.02
CA THR A 64 5.17 -14.65 17.21
C THR A 64 6.31 -13.66 17.11
N LEU A 65 6.56 -12.91 18.19
CA LEU A 65 7.73 -12.05 18.32
C LEU A 65 8.97 -12.86 18.76
N PRO A 66 10.19 -12.33 18.56
CA PRO A 66 11.40 -12.95 19.10
C PRO A 66 11.31 -13.11 20.62
N ARG A 67 11.89 -14.21 21.13
CA ARG A 67 11.91 -14.52 22.58
C ARG A 67 12.65 -13.47 23.42
N ARG A 68 13.67 -12.85 22.84
CA ARG A 68 14.42 -11.75 23.44
C ARG A 68 14.33 -10.60 22.47
N MET A 69 13.53 -9.59 22.82
CA MET A 69 13.36 -8.39 22.04
C MET A 69 13.66 -7.21 22.95
N ASP A 70 14.72 -6.50 22.62
CA ASP A 70 15.08 -5.25 23.26
C ASP A 70 14.23 -4.12 22.70
N CYS A 71 13.78 -3.19 23.55
CA CYS A 71 12.86 -2.12 23.16
C CYS A 71 13.54 -1.11 22.22
N ASP A 72 14.75 -0.66 22.57
CA ASP A 72 15.50 0.31 21.76
C ASP A 72 15.81 -0.27 20.39
N TRP A 73 16.19 -1.55 20.34
CA TRP A 73 16.36 -2.27 19.09
C TRP A 73 15.07 -2.34 18.26
N ALA A 74 13.93 -2.67 18.88
CA ALA A 74 12.65 -2.77 18.19
C ALA A 74 12.21 -1.40 17.64
N GLU A 75 12.33 -0.35 18.44
CA GLU A 75 12.06 1.03 18.03
C GLU A 75 12.91 1.42 16.82
N GLN A 76 14.23 1.13 16.87
CA GLN A 76 15.11 1.41 15.74
C GLN A 76 14.72 0.62 14.48
N ARG A 77 14.27 -0.64 14.62
CA ARG A 77 13.80 -1.45 13.49
C ARG A 77 12.54 -0.85 12.85
N LEU A 78 11.60 -0.37 13.66
CA LEU A 78 10.40 0.29 13.17
C LEU A 78 10.72 1.64 12.52
N ALA A 79 11.62 2.44 13.13
CA ALA A 79 12.09 3.69 12.55
C ALA A 79 12.77 3.46 11.18
N ASN A 80 13.59 2.41 11.06
CA ASN A 80 14.24 2.05 9.80
C ASN A 80 13.23 1.61 8.73
N LEU A 81 12.21 0.82 9.10
CA LEU A 81 11.13 0.43 8.18
C LEU A 81 10.40 1.68 7.67
N CYS A 82 9.92 2.53 8.57
CA CYS A 82 9.20 3.75 8.22
C CYS A 82 10.07 4.72 7.42
N GLY A 83 11.35 4.85 7.76
CA GLY A 83 12.33 5.65 7.03
C GLY A 83 12.51 5.18 5.60
N SER A 84 12.78 3.89 5.39
CA SER A 84 12.92 3.30 4.05
C SER A 84 11.66 3.46 3.21
N TRP A 85 10.47 3.28 3.79
CA TRP A 85 9.21 3.44 3.08
C TRP A 85 8.90 4.89 2.73
N ARG A 86 9.23 5.82 3.64
CA ARG A 86 9.15 7.26 3.37
C ARG A 86 10.07 7.65 2.22
N ASP A 87 11.31 7.15 2.21
CA ASP A 87 12.28 7.50 1.16
C ASP A 87 11.80 6.99 -0.22
N GLN A 88 11.28 5.76 -0.29
CA GLN A 88 10.64 5.24 -1.51
C GLN A 88 9.43 6.08 -1.95
N LEU A 89 8.60 6.53 -1.00
CA LEU A 89 7.49 7.41 -1.29
C LEU A 89 7.98 8.76 -1.85
N LEU A 90 9.04 9.34 -1.28
CA LEU A 90 9.63 10.58 -1.75
C LEU A 90 10.22 10.46 -3.16
N GLU A 91 10.87 9.33 -3.48
CA GLU A 91 11.35 9.04 -4.83
C GLU A 91 10.20 9.03 -5.85
N ILE A 92 9.12 8.32 -5.54
CA ILE A 92 7.94 8.23 -6.41
C ILE A 92 7.27 9.61 -6.56
N LEU A 93 7.09 10.34 -5.47
CA LEU A 93 6.54 11.69 -5.50
C LEU A 93 7.42 12.64 -6.33
N GLY A 94 8.74 12.55 -6.17
CA GLY A 94 9.73 13.31 -6.95
C GLY A 94 9.64 13.00 -8.45
N ALA A 95 9.59 11.72 -8.82
CA ALA A 95 9.42 11.28 -10.21
C ALA A 95 8.09 11.75 -10.82
N MET A 96 7.04 11.89 -10.00
CA MET A 96 5.74 12.43 -10.41
C MET A 96 5.69 13.98 -10.40
N GLY A 97 6.74 14.67 -9.97
CA GLY A 97 6.74 16.12 -9.82
C GLY A 97 5.82 16.63 -8.70
N ILE A 98 5.48 15.77 -7.73
CA ILE A 98 4.61 16.09 -6.60
C ILE A 98 5.48 16.40 -5.38
N ARG A 99 5.26 17.57 -4.77
CA ARG A 99 6.01 18.02 -3.57
C ARG A 99 5.27 17.82 -2.25
N ASP A 100 4.01 17.42 -2.31
CA ASP A 100 3.15 17.22 -1.15
C ASP A 100 2.31 15.96 -1.35
N VAL A 101 2.45 14.99 -0.45
CA VAL A 101 1.74 13.70 -0.52
C VAL A 101 0.22 13.86 -0.59
N ARG A 102 -0.34 14.93 -0.01
CA ARG A 102 -1.79 15.20 -0.07
C ARG A 102 -2.28 15.46 -1.49
N ARG A 103 -1.40 15.94 -2.37
CA ARG A 103 -1.71 16.14 -3.80
C ARG A 103 -1.66 14.85 -4.61
N LEU A 104 -1.08 13.77 -4.08
CA LEU A 104 -1.15 12.45 -4.74
C LEU A 104 -2.55 11.84 -4.61
N ARG A 105 -3.26 12.17 -3.52
CA ARG A 105 -4.58 11.64 -3.19
C ARG A 105 -5.58 11.91 -4.31
N GLY A 106 -6.08 10.85 -4.92
CA GLY A 106 -7.08 10.96 -5.97
C GLY A 106 -6.53 11.35 -7.35
N GLU A 107 -5.21 11.42 -7.54
CA GLU A 107 -4.56 11.54 -8.86
C GLU A 107 -4.65 10.21 -9.65
N PHE A 108 -5.78 9.51 -9.55
CA PHE A 108 -6.00 8.18 -10.11
C PHE A 108 -5.82 8.16 -11.64
N GLY A 109 -6.06 9.27 -12.33
CA GLY A 109 -5.80 9.40 -13.77
C GLY A 109 -4.31 9.29 -14.15
N ARG A 110 -3.39 9.41 -13.18
CA ARG A 110 -1.96 9.18 -13.35
C ARG A 110 -1.54 7.78 -12.90
N SER A 111 -2.48 6.95 -12.46
CA SER A 111 -2.23 5.56 -12.09
C SER A 111 -2.31 4.66 -13.32
N MET A 112 -1.62 3.54 -13.25
CA MET A 112 -1.57 2.53 -14.30
C MET A 112 -2.14 1.22 -13.73
N ILE A 113 -3.33 0.84 -14.19
CA ILE A 113 -3.99 -0.39 -13.78
C ILE A 113 -3.65 -1.47 -14.80
N VAL A 114 -2.96 -2.52 -14.34
CA VAL A 114 -2.46 -3.60 -15.21
C VAL A 114 -3.54 -4.14 -16.13
N ARG A 115 -4.72 -4.44 -15.60
CA ARG A 115 -5.87 -4.91 -16.39
C ARG A 115 -6.23 -3.95 -17.53
N HIS A 116 -6.31 -2.64 -17.28
CA HIS A 116 -6.64 -1.67 -18.32
C HIS A 116 -5.55 -1.63 -19.41
N LEU A 117 -4.28 -1.74 -19.01
CA LEU A 117 -3.16 -1.77 -19.95
C LEU A 117 -3.14 -3.05 -20.78
N GLU A 118 -3.44 -4.20 -20.16
CA GLU A 118 -3.53 -5.47 -20.86
C GLU A 118 -4.69 -5.46 -21.85
N ASP A 119 -5.85 -4.95 -21.44
CA ASP A 119 -7.01 -4.81 -22.32
C ASP A 119 -6.67 -3.88 -23.50
N GLU A 120 -6.11 -2.69 -23.25
CA GLU A 120 -5.69 -1.74 -24.29
C GLU A 120 -4.63 -2.34 -25.24
N ALA A 121 -3.69 -3.13 -24.72
CA ALA A 121 -2.61 -3.70 -25.52
C ALA A 121 -3.03 -4.95 -26.33
N PHE A 122 -4.00 -5.73 -25.82
CA PHE A 122 -4.24 -7.10 -26.29
C PHE A 122 -5.68 -7.41 -26.75
N GLU A 123 -6.63 -6.48 -26.68
CA GLU A 123 -8.04 -6.68 -27.07
C GLU A 123 -8.23 -7.25 -28.50
N GLY A 124 -7.28 -7.00 -29.42
CA GLY A 124 -7.30 -7.51 -30.80
C GLY A 124 -6.54 -8.83 -31.04
N ILE A 125 -5.89 -9.40 -30.01
CA ILE A 125 -5.06 -10.60 -30.18
C ILE A 125 -5.90 -11.86 -29.96
N ALA A 126 -5.88 -12.76 -30.95
CA ALA A 126 -6.58 -14.03 -30.87
C ALA A 126 -6.13 -14.85 -29.64
N GLY A 127 -7.09 -15.23 -28.80
CA GLY A 127 -6.84 -15.99 -27.56
C GLY A 127 -6.65 -15.14 -26.31
N TYR A 128 -6.70 -13.82 -26.39
CA TYR A 128 -6.75 -12.97 -25.20
C TYR A 128 -8.11 -13.11 -24.49
N ALA A 129 -8.10 -13.51 -23.22
CA ALA A 129 -9.31 -13.80 -22.45
C ALA A 129 -9.84 -12.58 -21.65
N GLY A 130 -9.24 -11.40 -21.84
CA GLY A 130 -9.47 -10.22 -20.99
C GLY A 130 -8.59 -10.24 -19.74
N GLY A 131 -8.19 -9.08 -19.27
CA GLY A 131 -7.25 -8.91 -18.16
C GLY A 131 -7.88 -9.38 -16.86
N GLY A 132 -7.69 -10.64 -16.50
CA GLY A 132 -8.32 -11.23 -15.33
C GLY A 132 -7.72 -12.57 -14.95
N ALA A 133 -6.98 -12.56 -13.84
CA ALA A 133 -6.82 -13.70 -12.93
C ALA A 133 -7.47 -13.34 -11.58
#